data_AF-A0A9D9WJ07-F1
#
_entry.id   AF-A0A9D9WJ07-F1
#
_cell.length_a   1.000
_cell.length_b   1.000
_cell.length_c   1.000
_cell.angle_alpha   90.00
_cell.angle_beta   90.00
_cell.angle_gamma   90.00
#
_symmetry.space_group_name_H-M   'P 1'
#
loop_
_entity.id
_entity.type
_entity.pdbx_description
1 polymer ?
#
loop_
_entity_poly.entity_id
_entity_poly.type
_entity_poly.pdbx_seq_one_letter_code
_entity_poly.pdbx_strand_id
1 'polypeptide(L)'
;MTGEIKLSNPAPLGLLGFAMTTLLLNLHNAGFYENSSMIVAMGIFYGGIAQLIAGLIEFKQGKTFGGVAFVSYGSFWLSLCAIWLLPKTGLIAAPDHLAMGFYLFVWGLFTFFMFVGTLKSNRISQCVFGTLTLLFALLAIENFLGNAGAESAMKTFKIMAGYTGIVCAGFAF
;
A
#
# COMPACT_ATOMS: atom_id res chain seq x y z
N MET A 1 39.84 -16.10 1.84
CA MET A 1 38.96 -15.26 2.67
C MET A 1 38.00 -14.52 1.74
N THR A 2 36.82 -15.05 1.48
CA THR A 2 35.75 -14.27 0.85
C THR A 2 35.19 -13.35 1.94
N GLY A 3 35.65 -12.11 2.00
CA GLY A 3 35.12 -11.14 2.96
C GLY A 3 33.62 -10.98 2.75
N GLU A 4 32.81 -11.18 3.79
CA GLU A 4 31.37 -10.91 3.72
C GLU A 4 31.17 -9.43 3.34
N ILE A 5 30.53 -9.19 2.20
CA ILE A 5 30.16 -7.83 1.79
C ILE A 5 29.00 -7.38 2.67
N LYS A 6 29.27 -6.47 3.62
CA LYS A 6 28.24 -5.85 4.46
C LYS A 6 27.45 -4.82 3.65
N LEU A 7 26.22 -5.17 3.27
CA LEU A 7 25.31 -4.28 2.56
C LEU A 7 24.69 -3.22 3.50
N SER A 8 24.43 -2.01 2.99
CA SER A 8 23.70 -0.94 3.71
C SER A 8 22.27 -1.35 4.03
N ASN A 9 21.69 -0.85 5.13
CA ASN A 9 20.30 -1.16 5.50
C ASN A 9 19.29 -0.46 4.57
N PRO A 10 18.52 -1.19 3.75
CA PRO A 10 17.57 -0.59 2.81
C PRO A 10 16.19 -0.32 3.44
N ALA A 11 15.92 -0.81 4.66
CA ALA A 11 14.60 -0.69 5.28
C ALA A 11 14.08 0.76 5.37
N PRO A 12 14.89 1.79 5.69
CA PRO A 12 14.43 3.18 5.67
C PRO A 12 13.93 3.63 4.29
N LEU A 13 14.58 3.19 3.19
CA LEU A 13 14.13 3.51 1.84
C LEU A 13 12.77 2.88 1.54
N GLY A 14 12.60 1.61 1.90
CA GLY A 14 11.33 0.90 1.71
C GLY A 14 10.19 1.52 2.51
N LEU A 15 10.46 1.90 3.77
CA LEU A 15 9.49 2.54 4.65
C LEU A 15 9.11 3.95 4.19
N LEU A 16 10.07 4.78 3.78
CA LEU A 16 9.78 6.13 3.28
C LEU A 16 9.02 6.09 1.95
N GLY A 17 9.38 5.17 1.04
CA GLY A 17 8.65 4.91 -0.20
C GLY A 17 7.17 4.61 0.06
N PHE A 18 6.92 3.70 1.00
CA PHE A 18 5.59 3.35 1.47
C PHE A 18 4.87 4.54 2.14
N ALA A 19 5.49 5.16 3.13
CA ALA A 19 4.88 6.16 4.00
C ALA A 19 4.44 7.40 3.21
N MET A 20 5.34 7.95 2.39
CA MET A 20 5.04 9.16 1.63
C MET A 20 3.92 8.92 0.61
N THR A 21 3.97 7.80 -0.12
CA THR A 21 2.95 7.49 -1.12
C THR A 21 1.60 7.19 -0.48
N THR A 22 1.59 6.46 0.64
CA THR A 22 0.39 6.16 1.44
C THR A 22 -0.22 7.43 2.00
N LEU A 23 0.58 8.34 2.55
CA LEU A 23 0.12 9.62 3.09
C LEU A 23 -0.58 10.43 2.00
N LEU A 24 0.06 10.57 0.84
CA LEU A 24 -0.50 11.35 -0.27
C LEU A 24 -1.83 10.75 -0.73
N LEU A 25 -1.89 9.46 -1.04
CA LEU A 25 -3.14 8.81 -1.44
C LEU A 25 -4.26 9.00 -0.41
N ASN A 26 -3.93 8.92 0.87
CA ASN A 26 -4.94 8.95 1.91
C ASN A 26 -5.39 10.35 2.33
N LEU A 27 -4.57 11.38 2.10
CA LEU A 27 -5.04 12.77 2.10
C LEU A 27 -6.09 12.99 0.99
N HIS A 28 -5.92 12.39 -0.19
CA HIS A 28 -6.96 12.40 -1.21
C HIS A 28 -8.22 11.66 -0.75
N ASN A 29 -8.09 10.44 -0.20
CA ASN A 29 -9.24 9.67 0.28
C ASN A 29 -10.01 10.37 1.41
N ALA A 30 -9.31 11.11 2.28
CA ALA A 30 -9.91 11.93 3.32
C ALA A 30 -10.55 13.24 2.80
N GLY A 31 -10.40 13.55 1.51
CA GLY A 31 -11.06 14.69 0.86
C GLY A 31 -10.28 16.00 0.92
N PHE A 32 -8.98 15.99 1.23
CA PHE A 32 -8.18 17.22 1.28
C PHE A 32 -7.87 17.78 -0.12
N TYR A 33 -7.77 16.92 -1.14
CA TYR A 33 -7.55 17.32 -2.53
C TYR A 33 -7.98 16.21 -3.50
N GLU A 34 -8.13 16.54 -4.79
CA GLU A 34 -8.55 15.58 -5.83
C GLU A 34 -7.39 14.71 -6.35
N ASN A 35 -7.70 13.48 -6.80
CA ASN A 35 -6.68 12.57 -7.30
C ASN A 35 -6.02 13.15 -8.56
N SER A 36 -4.69 13.13 -8.62
CA SER A 36 -3.92 13.74 -9.70
C SER A 36 -2.71 12.88 -10.09
N SER A 37 -2.01 13.29 -11.14
CA SER A 37 -0.79 12.63 -11.62
C SER A 37 0.29 12.52 -10.53
N MET A 38 0.26 13.36 -9.49
CA MET A 38 1.18 13.30 -8.37
C MET A 38 1.14 11.94 -7.66
N ILE A 39 -0.04 11.43 -7.33
CA ILE A 39 -0.19 10.14 -6.63
C ILE A 39 0.30 9.01 -7.54
N VAL A 40 -0.02 9.08 -8.84
CA VAL A 40 0.45 8.11 -9.84
C VAL A 40 1.98 8.12 -9.93
N ALA A 41 2.61 9.29 -10.00
CA ALA A 41 4.06 9.42 -10.07
C ALA A 41 4.74 8.85 -8.82
N MET A 42 4.24 9.18 -7.63
CA MET A 42 4.76 8.65 -6.37
C MET A 42 4.56 7.14 -6.25
N GLY A 43 3.40 6.62 -6.68
CA GLY A 43 3.13 5.18 -6.74
C GLY A 43 4.05 4.43 -7.69
N ILE A 44 4.41 5.02 -8.83
CA ILE A 44 5.36 4.38 -9.75
C ILE A 44 6.77 4.40 -9.18
N PHE A 45 7.28 5.59 -8.83
CA PHE A 45 8.72 5.75 -8.61
C PHE A 45 9.16 5.47 -7.18
N TYR A 46 8.36 5.87 -6.18
CA TYR A 46 8.81 5.83 -4.79
C TYR A 46 8.13 4.70 -4.00
N GLY A 47 6.79 4.73 -3.91
CA GLY A 47 6.03 3.61 -3.37
C GLY A 47 6.20 2.34 -4.19
N GLY A 48 6.50 2.44 -5.48
CA GLY A 48 6.69 1.32 -6.39
C GLY A 48 8.13 0.85 -6.51
N ILE A 49 8.87 1.45 -7.45
CA ILE A 49 10.21 1.01 -7.86
C ILE A 49 11.22 1.08 -6.70
N ALA A 50 11.32 2.21 -6.00
CA ALA A 50 12.28 2.35 -4.91
C ALA A 50 12.01 1.36 -3.76
N GLN A 51 10.75 1.18 -3.40
CA GLN A 51 10.35 0.21 -2.39
C GLN A 51 10.63 -1.24 -2.84
N LEU A 52 10.36 -1.59 -4.10
CA LEU A 52 10.69 -2.90 -4.65
C LEU A 52 12.20 -3.17 -4.59
N ILE A 53 13.02 -2.20 -4.99
CA ILE A 53 14.48 -2.30 -4.91
C ILE A 53 14.94 -2.50 -3.46
N ALA A 54 14.35 -1.77 -2.51
CA ALA A 54 14.66 -1.94 -1.09
C ALA A 54 14.40 -3.38 -0.61
N GLY A 55 13.28 -3.97 -1.03
CA GLY A 55 12.96 -5.37 -0.69
C GLY A 55 13.88 -6.40 -1.35
N LEU A 56 14.33 -6.16 -2.59
CA LEU A 56 15.34 -7.01 -3.23
C LEU A 56 16.67 -6.99 -2.46
N ILE A 57 17.05 -5.84 -1.89
CA ILE A 57 18.25 -5.72 -1.06
C ILE A 57 18.04 -6.38 0.31
N GLU A 58 16.84 -6.29 0.91
CA GLU A 58 16.50 -7.03 2.14
C GLU A 58 16.65 -8.54 1.95
N PHE A 59 16.18 -9.10 0.83
CA PHE A 59 16.37 -10.52 0.51
C PHE A 59 17.86 -10.89 0.42
N LYS A 60 18.69 -10.04 -0.21
CA LYS A 60 20.15 -10.24 -0.26
C LYS A 60 20.81 -10.21 1.13
N GLN A 61 20.18 -9.58 2.12
CA GLN A 61 20.64 -9.56 3.51
C GLN A 61 20.05 -10.70 4.36
N GLY A 62 19.26 -11.60 3.77
CA GLY A 62 18.60 -12.68 4.51
C GLY A 62 17.41 -12.23 5.37
N LYS A 63 16.93 -10.99 5.19
CA LYS A 63 15.80 -10.44 5.94
C LYS A 63 14.48 -10.72 5.21
N THR A 64 13.97 -11.94 5.37
CA THR A 64 12.79 -12.43 4.64
C THR A 64 11.54 -11.57 4.83
N PHE A 65 11.22 -11.18 6.08
CA PHE A 65 10.01 -10.41 6.35
C PHE A 65 10.03 -9.05 5.64
N GLY A 66 11.14 -8.32 5.74
CA GLY A 66 11.32 -7.02 5.08
C GLY A 66 11.30 -7.17 3.55
N GLY A 67 11.98 -8.19 3.02
CA GLY A 67 11.98 -8.48 1.59
C GLY A 67 10.59 -8.73 1.02
N VAL A 68 9.81 -9.62 1.67
CA VAL A 68 8.43 -9.92 1.26
C VAL A 68 7.55 -8.67 1.37
N ALA A 69 7.65 -7.93 2.48
CA ALA A 69 6.87 -6.72 2.69
C ALA A 69 7.14 -5.68 1.58
N PHE A 70 8.40 -5.29 1.38
CA PHE A 70 8.74 -4.19 0.48
C PHE A 70 8.58 -4.54 -1.00
N VAL A 71 8.93 -5.76 -1.43
CA VAL A 71 8.66 -6.18 -2.81
C VAL A 71 7.16 -6.22 -3.08
N SER A 72 6.37 -6.80 -2.16
CA SER A 72 4.93 -6.92 -2.36
C SER A 72 4.24 -5.56 -2.39
N TYR A 73 4.52 -4.67 -1.44
CA TYR A 73 3.90 -3.34 -1.46
C TYR A 73 4.44 -2.42 -2.57
N GLY A 74 5.69 -2.61 -2.99
CA GLY A 74 6.21 -2.02 -4.23
C GLY A 74 5.41 -2.45 -5.46
N SER A 75 5.12 -3.75 -5.56
CA SER A 75 4.26 -4.29 -6.62
C SER A 75 2.80 -3.86 -6.49
N PHE A 76 2.27 -3.71 -5.27
CA PHE A 76 0.94 -3.12 -5.04
C PHE A 76 0.85 -1.74 -5.69
N TRP A 77 1.77 -0.83 -5.35
CA TRP A 77 1.74 0.52 -5.91
C TRP A 77 1.86 0.55 -7.43
N LEU A 78 2.77 -0.23 -7.99
CA LEU A 78 2.92 -0.34 -9.45
C LEU A 78 1.66 -0.90 -10.12
N SER A 79 1.06 -1.94 -9.55
CA SER A 79 -0.17 -2.53 -10.09
C SER A 79 -1.36 -1.59 -9.95
N LEU A 80 -1.49 -0.84 -8.85
CA LEU A 80 -2.53 0.17 -8.67
C LEU A 80 -2.40 1.30 -9.70
N CYS A 81 -1.19 1.81 -9.93
CA CYS A 81 -0.95 2.80 -10.97
C CYS A 81 -1.29 2.24 -12.37
N ALA A 82 -0.93 0.98 -12.65
CA ALA A 82 -1.28 0.33 -13.91
C ALA A 82 -2.81 0.21 -14.06
N ILE A 83 -3.54 -0.20 -13.02
CA ILE A 83 -5.01 -0.27 -13.01
C ILE A 83 -5.65 1.08 -13.37
N TRP A 84 -5.09 2.20 -12.91
CA TRP A 84 -5.60 3.54 -13.23
C TRP A 84 -5.20 4.06 -14.62
N LEU A 85 -4.07 3.59 -15.16
CA LEU A 85 -3.53 4.08 -16.44
C LEU A 85 -3.97 3.23 -17.64
N LEU A 86 -4.09 1.91 -17.48
CA LEU A 86 -4.47 0.99 -18.57
C LEU A 86 -5.78 1.38 -19.26
N PRO A 87 -6.84 1.83 -18.56
CA PRO A 87 -8.07 2.26 -19.22
C PRO A 87 -7.91 3.46 -20.14
N LYS A 88 -6.90 4.30 -19.92
CA LYS A 88 -6.61 5.46 -20.77
C LYS A 88 -6.03 5.08 -22.14
N THR A 89 -5.61 3.81 -22.31
CA THR A 89 -5.16 3.30 -23.61
C THR A 89 -6.33 2.97 -24.56
N GLY A 90 -7.55 2.84 -24.03
CA GLY A 90 -8.72 2.36 -24.76
C GLY A 90 -8.75 0.84 -25.01
N LEU A 91 -7.72 0.10 -24.59
CA LEU A 91 -7.60 -1.35 -24.85
C LEU A 91 -8.16 -2.23 -23.72
N ILE A 92 -8.17 -1.72 -22.49
CA ILE A 92 -8.55 -2.47 -21.28
C ILE A 92 -9.58 -1.63 -20.52
N ALA A 93 -10.69 -2.22 -20.10
CA ALA A 93 -11.69 -1.49 -19.33
C ALA A 93 -11.20 -1.18 -17.90
N ALA A 94 -11.70 -0.10 -17.31
CA ALA A 94 -11.52 0.14 -15.87
C ALA A 94 -12.24 -0.97 -15.08
N PRO A 95 -11.67 -1.44 -13.95
CA PRO A 95 -12.37 -2.38 -13.10
C PRO A 95 -13.64 -1.73 -12.55
N ASP A 96 -14.71 -2.51 -12.44
CA ASP A 96 -15.87 -2.11 -11.67
C ASP A 96 -15.56 -2.15 -10.15
N HIS A 97 -16.52 -1.67 -9.37
CA HIS A 97 -16.41 -1.65 -7.91
C HIS A 97 -16.21 -3.06 -7.31
N LEU A 98 -16.85 -4.08 -7.87
CA LEU A 98 -16.72 -5.45 -7.35
C LEU A 98 -15.29 -5.98 -7.53
N ALA A 99 -14.73 -5.83 -8.73
CA ALA A 99 -13.37 -6.25 -9.05
C ALA A 99 -12.34 -5.49 -8.21
N MET A 100 -12.50 -4.17 -8.07
CA MET A 100 -11.60 -3.36 -7.25
C MET A 100 -11.69 -3.70 -5.76
N GLY A 101 -12.90 -4.00 -5.27
CA GLY A 101 -13.13 -4.46 -3.91
C GLY A 101 -12.39 -5.77 -3.61
N PHE A 102 -12.47 -6.75 -4.52
CA PHE A 102 -11.72 -8.01 -4.36
C PHE A 102 -10.20 -7.82 -4.45
N TYR A 103 -9.71 -6.97 -5.35
CA TYR A 103 -8.28 -6.64 -5.42
C TYR A 103 -7.77 -6.11 -4.07
N LEU A 104 -8.45 -5.13 -3.49
CA LEU A 104 -8.09 -4.55 -2.19
C LEU A 104 -8.28 -5.51 -1.03
N PHE A 105 -9.32 -6.36 -1.08
CA PHE A 105 -9.56 -7.39 -0.07
C PHE A 105 -8.41 -8.40 -0.01
N VAL A 106 -7.92 -8.87 -1.15
CA VAL A 106 -6.80 -9.82 -1.20
C VAL A 106 -5.51 -9.17 -0.68
N TRP A 107 -5.26 -7.90 -0.99
CA TRP A 107 -4.17 -7.14 -0.36
C TRP A 107 -4.35 -7.03 1.15
N GLY A 108 -5.56 -6.76 1.63
CA GLY A 108 -5.88 -6.74 3.05
C GLY A 108 -5.65 -8.09 3.73
N LEU A 109 -6.00 -9.20 3.08
CA LEU A 109 -5.76 -10.55 3.59
C LEU A 109 -4.26 -10.85 3.69
N PHE A 110 -3.48 -10.51 2.66
CA PHE A 110 -2.03 -10.58 2.71
C PHE A 110 -1.47 -9.75 3.87
N THR A 111 -1.92 -8.50 4.01
CA THR A 111 -1.47 -7.61 5.09
C THR A 111 -1.85 -8.13 6.47
N PHE A 112 -3.01 -8.75 6.63
CA PHE A 112 -3.41 -9.39 7.89
C PHE A 112 -2.45 -10.51 8.29
N PHE A 113 -2.05 -11.38 7.36
CA PHE A 113 -1.05 -12.41 7.66
C PHE A 113 0.33 -11.81 7.99
N MET A 114 0.72 -10.74 7.29
CA MET A 114 1.94 -10.01 7.64
C MET A 114 1.84 -9.37 9.03
N PHE A 115 0.69 -8.81 9.40
CA PHE A 115 0.42 -8.29 10.75
C PHE A 115 0.57 -9.37 11.82
N VAL A 116 0.01 -10.56 11.61
CA VAL A 116 0.22 -11.71 12.51
C VAL A 116 1.71 -12.03 12.66
N GLY A 117 2.48 -11.94 11.57
CA GLY A 117 3.93 -12.06 11.60
C GLY A 117 4.64 -11.00 12.46
N THR A 118 4.05 -9.81 12.64
CA THR A 118 4.60 -8.74 13.49
C THR A 118 4.31 -8.89 14.98
N LEU A 119 3.48 -9.84 15.42
CA LEU A 119 3.08 -9.95 16.83
C LEU A 119 4.26 -10.20 17.79
N LYS A 120 5.36 -10.76 17.28
CA LYS A 120 6.63 -10.95 18.01
C LYS A 120 7.70 -9.89 17.67
N SER A 121 7.37 -8.92 16.81
CA SER A 121 8.23 -7.80 16.42
C SER A 121 8.03 -6.57 17.31
N ASN A 122 8.70 -5.46 16.98
CA ASN A 122 8.53 -4.18 17.67
C ASN A 122 7.12 -3.60 17.47
N ARG A 123 6.73 -2.70 18.38
CA ARG A 123 5.39 -2.08 18.40
C ARG A 123 5.10 -1.23 17.16
N ILE A 124 6.12 -0.59 16.58
CA ILE A 124 5.94 0.24 15.39
C ILE A 124 5.51 -0.63 14.21
N SER A 125 6.16 -1.78 13.99
CA SER A 125 5.77 -2.74 12.95
C SER A 125 4.34 -3.25 13.16
N GLN A 126 3.94 -3.51 14.41
CA GLN A 126 2.56 -3.90 14.73
C GLN A 126 1.57 -2.78 14.39
N CYS A 127 1.88 -1.52 14.74
CA CYS A 127 1.05 -0.38 14.41
C CYS A 127 0.92 -0.18 12.89
N VAL A 128 2.03 -0.24 12.15
CA VAL A 128 2.02 -0.10 10.68
C VAL A 128 1.16 -1.19 10.04
N PHE A 129 1.43 -2.47 10.30
CA PHE A 129 0.69 -3.55 9.64
C PHE A 129 -0.75 -3.69 10.15
N GLY A 130 -1.02 -3.37 11.41
CA GLY A 130 -2.37 -3.37 11.97
C GLY A 130 -3.24 -2.29 11.34
N THR A 131 -2.74 -1.06 11.28
CA THR A 131 -3.45 0.07 10.63
C THR A 131 -3.55 -0.12 9.12
N LEU A 132 -2.54 -0.69 8.47
CA LEU A 132 -2.60 -1.01 7.04
C LEU A 132 -3.63 -2.11 6.73
N THR A 133 -3.79 -3.10 7.63
CA THR A 133 -4.84 -4.11 7.49
C THR A 133 -6.22 -3.47 7.55
N LEU A 134 -6.43 -2.58 8.52
CA LEU A 134 -7.67 -1.82 8.64
C LEU A 134 -7.91 -0.93 7.42
N LEU A 135 -6.87 -0.27 6.90
CA LEU A 135 -6.95 0.55 5.70
C LEU A 135 -7.47 -0.25 4.50
N PHE A 136 -6.83 -1.39 4.19
CA PHE A 136 -7.26 -2.23 3.06
C PHE A 136 -8.68 -2.77 3.25
N ALA A 137 -9.05 -3.16 4.48
CA ALA A 137 -10.40 -3.60 4.78
C ALA A 137 -11.44 -2.49 4.52
N LEU A 138 -11.17 -1.25 4.97
CA LEU A 138 -12.06 -0.12 4.75
C LEU A 138 -12.20 0.25 3.26
N LEU A 139 -11.10 0.23 2.50
CA LEU A 139 -11.12 0.48 1.05
C LEU A 139 -11.86 -0.64 0.28
N ALA A 140 -11.73 -1.90 0.71
CA ALA A 140 -12.48 -3.00 0.11
C ALA A 140 -13.99 -2.86 0.40
N ILE A 141 -14.35 -2.55 1.65
CA ILE A 141 -15.75 -2.33 2.06
C ILE A 141 -16.35 -1.14 1.30
N GLU A 142 -15.62 -0.03 1.16
CA GLU A 142 -16.04 1.11 0.33
C GLU A 142 -16.44 0.63 -1.07
N ASN A 143 -15.57 -0.14 -1.74
CA ASN A 143 -15.83 -0.61 -3.10
C ASN A 143 -17.03 -1.57 -3.15
N PHE A 144 -17.17 -2.49 -2.20
CA PHE A 144 -18.35 -3.36 -2.15
C PHE A 144 -19.65 -2.59 -1.90
N LEU A 145 -19.62 -1.52 -1.10
CA LEU A 145 -20.76 -0.61 -0.91
C LEU A 145 -21.10 0.15 -2.20
N GLY A 146 -20.08 0.60 -2.94
CA GLY A 146 -20.26 1.22 -4.26
C GLY A 146 -20.93 0.26 -5.25
N ASN A 147 -20.52 -1.01 -5.26
CA ASN A 147 -21.17 -2.05 -6.07
C ASN A 147 -22.64 -2.31 -5.66
N ALA A 148 -22.95 -2.15 -4.38
CA ALA A 148 -24.32 -2.29 -3.86
C ALA A 148 -25.19 -1.03 -4.04
N GLY A 149 -24.65 0.05 -4.62
CA GLY A 149 -25.36 1.33 -4.78
C GLY A 149 -25.54 2.14 -3.49
N ALA A 150 -24.78 1.82 -2.43
CA ALA A 150 -24.87 2.47 -1.13
C ALA A 150 -23.97 3.72 -1.03
N GLU A 151 -24.23 4.73 -1.87
CA GLU A 151 -23.34 5.89 -2.08
C GLU A 151 -22.96 6.64 -0.81
N SER A 152 -23.91 6.90 0.10
CA SER A 152 -23.63 7.62 1.35
C SER A 152 -22.68 6.85 2.25
N ALA A 153 -22.88 5.53 2.39
CA ALA A 153 -22.01 4.68 3.19
C ALA A 153 -20.63 4.55 2.54
N MET A 154 -20.57 4.36 1.22
CA MET A 154 -19.32 4.35 0.44
C MET A 154 -18.47 5.59 0.75
N LYS A 155 -19.05 6.80 0.67
CA LYS A 155 -18.33 8.05 0.98
C LYS A 155 -17.78 8.07 2.40
N THR A 156 -18.56 7.65 3.39
CA THR A 156 -18.12 7.58 4.79
C THR A 156 -16.94 6.63 4.96
N PHE A 157 -17.02 5.42 4.37
CA PHE A 157 -15.93 4.44 4.45
C PHE A 157 -14.66 4.91 3.75
N LYS A 158 -14.78 5.61 2.60
CA LYS A 158 -13.62 6.23 1.93
C LYS A 158 -12.90 7.24 2.82
N ILE A 159 -13.65 8.11 3.51
CA ILE A 159 -13.07 9.11 4.42
C ILE A 159 -12.40 8.44 5.63
N MET A 160 -13.05 7.42 6.22
CA MET A 160 -12.46 6.64 7.31
C MET A 160 -11.17 5.94 6.88
N ALA A 161 -11.14 5.38 5.68
CA ALA A 161 -9.93 4.81 5.08
C ALA A 161 -8.84 5.88 4.94
N GLY A 162 -9.18 7.07 4.44
CA GLY A 162 -8.26 8.20 4.36
C GLY A 162 -7.59 8.53 5.69
N TYR A 163 -8.35 8.73 6.77
CA TYR A 163 -7.73 9.00 8.08
C TYR A 163 -6.90 7.82 8.61
N THR A 164 -7.38 6.59 8.42
CA THR A 164 -6.64 5.39 8.80
C THR A 164 -5.29 5.30 8.08
N GLY A 165 -5.27 5.61 6.78
CA GLY A 165 -4.04 5.59 5.98
C GLY A 165 -3.07 6.71 6.32
N ILE A 166 -3.57 7.89 6.71
CA ILE A 166 -2.72 8.98 7.24
C ILE A 166 -2.01 8.52 8.52
N VAL A 167 -2.75 7.91 9.46
CA VAL A 167 -2.17 7.36 10.69
C VAL A 167 -1.17 6.25 10.40
N CYS A 168 -1.52 5.33 9.48
CA CYS A 168 -0.62 4.25 9.04
C CYS A 168 0.70 4.80 8.49
N ALA A 169 0.64 5.82 7.64
CA ALA A 169 1.84 6.47 7.09
C ALA A 169 2.66 7.15 8.20
N GLY A 170 2.00 7.78 9.17
CA GLY A 170 2.64 8.38 10.33
C GLY A 170 3.50 7.40 11.14
N PHE A 171 3.06 6.15 11.31
CA PHE A 171 3.85 5.11 11.98
C PHE A 171 5.05 4.60 11.15
N ALA A 172 5.07 4.86 9.85
CA ALA A 172 6.10 4.37 8.94
C ALA A 172 7.21 5.41 8.64
N PHE A 173 7.06 6.66 9.09
CA PHE A 173 8.13 7.67 9.12
C PHE A 173 9.12 7.41 10.27
#